data_AF-A0A2A6NP08-F1
#
_entry.id   AF-A0A2A6NP08-F1
#
_cell.length_a   1.000
_cell.length_b   1.000
_cell.length_c   1.000
_cell.angle_alpha   90.00
_cell.angle_beta   90.00
_cell.angle_gamma   90.00
#
_symmetry.space_group_name_H-M   'P 1'
#
loop_
_entity.id
_entity.type
_entity.pdbx_description
1 polymer ?
#
loop_
_entity_poly.entity_id
_entity_poly.type
_entity_poly.pdbx_seq_one_letter_code
_entity_poly.pdbx_strand_id
1 'polypeptide(L)'
;MSANRFRKVALSLPEVIEGAHHGTTDFRVGKRIFATLGYPDKDWGMVKLTPEQQAVVVEAEPDIFRPVPGGWGKSGSTNVRLAKADQLTLRSALTMARDNIAAKPATKARAKKPA
;
A
#
# COMPACT_ATOMS: atom_id res chain seq x y z
N MET A 1 -6.45 13.08 -6.65
CA MET A 1 -7.25 11.83 -6.65
C MET A 1 -8.24 11.81 -5.47
N SER A 2 -9.41 11.17 -5.61
CA SER A 2 -10.31 10.88 -4.47
C SER A 2 -10.12 9.45 -3.94
N ALA A 3 -10.54 9.20 -2.70
CA ALA A 3 -10.56 7.87 -2.08
C ALA A 3 -11.28 6.82 -2.95
N ASN A 4 -12.41 7.18 -3.56
CA ASN A 4 -13.15 6.27 -4.44
C ASN A 4 -12.37 5.93 -5.72
N ARG A 5 -11.62 6.89 -6.28
CA ARG A 5 -10.77 6.62 -7.46
C ARG A 5 -9.58 5.75 -7.09
N PHE A 6 -8.99 5.92 -5.90
CA PHE A 6 -7.98 4.99 -5.38
C PHE A 6 -8.52 3.57 -5.30
N ARG A 7 -9.69 3.40 -4.67
CA ARG A 7 -10.38 2.10 -4.55
C ARG A 7 -10.60 1.45 -5.91
N LYS A 8 -11.12 2.20 -6.89
CA LYS A 8 -11.33 1.70 -8.27
C LYS A 8 -10.03 1.25 -8.93
N VAL A 9 -8.93 1.98 -8.76
CA VAL A 9 -7.63 1.60 -9.33
C VAL A 9 -7.12 0.32 -8.68
N ALA A 10 -7.17 0.22 -7.35
CA ALA A 10 -6.75 -0.98 -6.63
C ALA A 10 -7.55 -2.22 -7.03
N LEU A 11 -8.87 -2.11 -7.10
CA LEU A 11 -9.77 -3.21 -7.51
C LEU A 11 -9.68 -3.57 -9.00
N SER A 12 -9.06 -2.72 -9.83
CA SER A 12 -8.81 -3.05 -11.24
C SER A 12 -7.61 -3.96 -11.45
N LEU A 13 -6.82 -4.21 -10.40
CA LEU A 13 -5.72 -5.16 -10.45
C LEU A 13 -6.25 -6.59 -10.23
N PRO A 14 -5.72 -7.59 -10.95
CA PRO A 14 -6.16 -8.97 -10.81
C PRO A 14 -5.95 -9.48 -9.37
N GLU A 15 -6.88 -10.32 -8.92
CA GLU A 15 -6.86 -11.02 -7.63
C GLU A 15 -6.91 -10.12 -6.38
N VAL A 16 -7.11 -8.80 -6.58
CA VAL A 16 -7.25 -7.84 -5.48
C VAL A 16 -8.70 -7.82 -5.00
N ILE A 17 -8.86 -7.99 -3.69
CA ILE A 17 -10.13 -7.77 -2.99
C ILE A 17 -10.00 -6.62 -2.00
N GLU A 18 -11.11 -5.93 -1.78
CA GLU A 18 -11.25 -4.96 -0.69
C GLU A 18 -11.66 -5.68 0.60
N GLY A 19 -11.04 -5.29 1.70
CA GLY A 19 -11.44 -5.65 3.04
C GLY A 19 -11.41 -4.45 3.97
N ALA A 20 -11.66 -4.72 5.25
CA ALA A 20 -11.49 -3.75 6.31
C ALA A 20 -10.71 -4.36 7.47
N HIS A 21 -9.81 -3.57 8.04
CA HIS A 21 -9.07 -3.91 9.25
C HIS A 21 -9.06 -2.70 10.19
N HIS A 22 -9.55 -2.88 11.43
CA HIS A 22 -9.68 -1.81 12.43
C HIS A 22 -10.35 -0.52 11.91
N GLY A 23 -11.43 -0.67 11.11
CA GLY A 23 -12.17 0.47 10.55
C GLY A 23 -11.49 1.19 9.39
N THR A 24 -10.34 0.69 8.93
CA THR A 24 -9.62 1.23 7.77
C THR A 24 -9.79 0.29 6.58
N THR A 25 -10.08 0.85 5.40
CA THR A 25 -10.17 0.09 4.14
C THR A 25 -8.79 -0.42 3.74
N ASP A 26 -8.68 -1.71 3.46
CA ASP A 26 -7.45 -2.35 3.02
C ASP A 26 -7.65 -3.19 1.75
N PHE A 27 -6.58 -3.33 0.98
CA PHE A 27 -6.55 -4.09 -0.27
C PHE A 27 -5.56 -5.23 -0.15
N ARG A 28 -6.02 -6.41 -0.56
CA ARG A 28 -5.30 -7.66 -0.31
C ARG A 28 -5.37 -8.61 -1.50
N VAL A 29 -4.34 -9.42 -1.66
CA VAL A 29 -4.36 -10.63 -2.51
C VAL A 29 -4.37 -11.84 -1.56
N GLY A 30 -5.41 -12.66 -1.66
CA GLY A 30 -5.70 -13.69 -0.67
C GLY A 30 -5.81 -13.10 0.75
N LYS A 31 -4.92 -13.52 1.65
CA LYS A 31 -4.89 -13.06 3.06
C LYS A 31 -3.87 -11.94 3.32
N ARG A 32 -3.21 -11.41 2.29
CA ARG A 32 -2.06 -10.50 2.44
C ARG A 32 -2.41 -9.08 2.02
N ILE A 33 -2.35 -8.15 2.97
CA ILE A 33 -2.58 -6.72 2.74
C ILE A 33 -1.34 -6.09 2.10
N PHE A 34 -1.50 -5.42 0.96
CA PHE A 34 -0.46 -4.66 0.28
C PHE A 34 -0.72 -3.15 0.22
N ALA A 35 -1.98 -2.72 0.37
CA ALA A 35 -2.33 -1.31 0.40
C ALA A 35 -3.46 -1.03 1.38
N THR A 36 -3.51 0.21 1.87
CA THR A 36 -4.50 0.69 2.83
C THR A 36 -4.93 2.09 2.42
N LEU A 37 -6.20 2.45 2.64
CA LEU A 37 -6.75 3.78 2.36
C LEU A 37 -7.17 4.45 3.66
N GLY A 38 -6.80 5.72 3.84
CA GLY A 38 -7.12 6.48 5.04
C GLY A 38 -6.03 6.45 6.12
N TYR A 39 -4.78 6.15 5.76
CA TYR A 39 -3.64 6.18 6.68
C TYR A 39 -2.57 7.16 6.19
N PRO A 40 -2.07 8.09 7.04
CA PRO A 40 -2.45 8.29 8.44
C PRO A 40 -3.84 8.94 8.64
N ASP A 41 -4.41 9.51 7.58
CA ASP A 41 -5.75 10.10 7.58
C ASP A 41 -6.39 9.97 6.18
N LYS A 42 -7.60 10.50 6.01
CA LYS A 42 -8.42 10.39 4.78
C LYS A 42 -7.75 10.94 3.51
N ASP A 43 -6.75 11.81 3.63
CA ASP A 43 -6.05 12.42 2.50
C ASP A 43 -4.91 11.55 1.98
N TRP A 44 -4.68 10.40 2.61
CA TRP A 44 -3.57 9.50 2.33
C TRP A 44 -4.02 8.06 2.08
N GLY A 45 -3.28 7.39 1.22
CA GLY A 45 -3.20 5.94 1.18
C GLY A 45 -1.82 5.47 1.65
N MET A 46 -1.66 4.17 1.81
CA MET A 46 -0.38 3.53 2.10
C MET A 46 -0.22 2.30 1.21
N VAL A 47 0.99 2.09 0.71
CA VAL A 47 1.38 0.92 -0.09
C VAL A 47 2.61 0.26 0.52
N LYS A 48 2.71 -1.07 0.39
CA LYS A 48 3.87 -1.86 0.85
C LYS A 48 4.84 -2.11 -0.29
N LEU A 49 5.87 -1.27 -0.35
CA LEU A 49 6.99 -1.43 -1.27
C LEU A 49 8.14 -2.17 -0.60
N THR A 50 9.19 -2.49 -1.36
CA THR A 50 10.50 -2.78 -0.75
C THR A 50 11.20 -1.47 -0.38
N PRO A 51 12.19 -1.47 0.54
CA PRO A 51 12.96 -0.26 0.84
C PRO A 51 13.59 0.39 -0.39
N GLU A 52 14.06 -0.41 -1.35
CA GLU A 52 14.68 0.04 -2.59
C GLU A 52 13.65 0.73 -3.51
N GLN A 53 12.49 0.09 -3.71
CA GLN A 53 11.39 0.70 -4.47
C GLN A 53 10.87 1.98 -3.80
N GLN A 54 10.77 1.99 -2.46
CA GLN A 54 10.38 3.17 -1.70
C GLN A 54 11.36 4.32 -1.96
N ALA A 55 12.67 4.07 -1.94
CA ALA A 55 13.67 5.11 -2.22
C ALA A 55 13.48 5.70 -3.61
N VAL A 56 13.30 4.86 -4.63
CA VAL A 56 13.08 5.30 -6.02
C VAL A 56 11.83 6.16 -6.15
N VAL A 57 10.67 5.73 -5.63
CA VAL A 57 9.42 6.49 -5.81
C VAL A 57 9.40 7.79 -4.99
N VAL A 58 10.05 7.80 -3.83
CA VAL A 58 10.15 9.00 -2.99
C VAL A 58 11.09 10.03 -3.61
N GLU A 59 12.19 9.58 -4.23
CA GLU A 59 13.10 10.46 -4.97
C GLU A 59 12.43 11.03 -6.23
N ALA A 60 11.72 10.19 -6.99
CA ALA A 60 11.09 10.61 -8.23
C ALA A 60 9.88 11.53 -8.02
N GLU A 61 9.05 11.25 -7.02
CA GLU A 61 7.75 11.90 -6.82
C GLU A 61 7.53 12.28 -5.33
N PRO A 62 8.37 13.16 -4.74
CA PRO A 62 8.34 13.47 -3.30
C PRO A 62 7.07 14.18 -2.83
N ASP A 63 6.33 14.83 -3.73
CA ASP A 63 5.04 15.45 -3.42
C ASP A 63 3.90 14.43 -3.26
N ILE A 64 4.10 13.23 -3.81
CA ILE A 64 3.14 12.13 -3.82
C ILE A 64 3.51 11.10 -2.76
N PHE A 65 4.79 10.72 -2.67
CA PHE A 65 5.24 9.64 -1.81
C PHE A 65 6.09 10.13 -0.64
N ARG A 66 5.89 9.50 0.51
CA ARG A 66 6.80 9.62 1.64
C ARG A 66 6.89 8.32 2.43
N PRO A 67 8.03 8.00 3.05
CA PRO A 67 8.11 6.90 3.99
C PRO A 67 7.12 7.09 5.14
N VAL A 68 6.49 6.00 5.61
CA VAL A 68 5.78 6.01 6.88
C VAL A 68 6.79 6.22 8.03
N PRO A 69 6.53 7.09 9.01
CA PRO A 69 7.45 7.27 10.14
C PRO A 69 7.76 5.95 10.89
N GLY A 70 9.00 5.81 11.35
CA GLY A 70 9.42 4.69 12.21
C GLY A 70 9.70 3.37 11.46
N GLY A 71 9.54 2.25 12.17
CA GLY A 71 9.93 0.93 11.67
C GLY A 71 9.17 0.47 10.42
N TRP A 72 7.97 1.01 10.20
CA TRP A 72 7.14 0.68 9.04
C TRP A 72 7.78 1.22 7.75
N GLY A 73 8.16 2.51 7.71
CA GLY A 73 8.84 3.07 6.54
C GLY A 73 10.25 2.53 6.35
N LYS A 74 10.96 2.17 7.43
CA LYS A 74 12.21 1.40 7.31
C LYS A 74 12.02 0.05 6.60
N SER A 75 10.80 -0.50 6.64
CA SER A 75 10.44 -1.77 5.99
C SER A 75 9.73 -1.58 4.64
N GLY A 76 9.75 -0.38 4.04
CA GLY A 76 9.13 -0.10 2.73
C GLY A 76 7.67 0.35 2.77
N SER A 77 7.10 0.60 3.95
CA SER A 77 5.74 1.18 4.04
C SER A 77 5.76 2.63 3.59
N THR A 78 5.04 2.93 2.51
CA THR A 78 5.09 4.23 1.84
C THR A 78 3.70 4.86 1.81
N ASN A 79 3.57 6.08 2.31
CA ASN A 79 2.35 6.87 2.21
C ASN A 79 2.24 7.50 0.82
N VAL A 80 1.00 7.59 0.31
CA VAL A 80 0.63 8.16 -0.98
C VAL A 80 -0.35 9.31 -0.75
N ARG A 81 0.00 10.53 -1.15
CA ARG A 81 -0.85 11.71 -0.99
C ARG A 81 -1.92 11.72 -2.07
N LEU A 82 -3.17 11.47 -1.70
CA LEU A 82 -4.26 11.31 -2.66
C LEU A 82 -4.49 12.58 -3.48
N ALA A 83 -4.37 13.76 -2.87
CA ALA A 83 -4.57 15.03 -3.56
C ALA A 83 -3.59 15.24 -4.73
N LYS A 84 -2.38 14.68 -4.66
CA LYS A 84 -1.30 14.88 -5.64
C LYS A 84 -1.13 13.71 -6.61
N ALA A 85 -1.51 12.51 -6.22
CA ALA A 85 -1.39 11.34 -7.09
C ALA A 85 -2.30 11.43 -8.32
N ASP A 86 -1.73 11.17 -9.50
CA ASP A 86 -2.47 10.85 -10.72
C ASP A 86 -2.72 9.32 -10.84
N GLN A 87 -3.56 8.94 -11.79
CA GLN A 87 -3.99 7.55 -11.97
C GLN A 87 -2.88 6.60 -12.41
N LEU A 88 -1.96 7.04 -13.25
CA LEU A 88 -0.86 6.23 -13.75
C LEU A 88 0.13 5.95 -12.63
N THR A 89 0.56 6.99 -11.92
CA THR A 89 1.47 6.92 -10.78
C THR A 89 0.91 6.01 -9.68
N LEU A 90 -0.37 6.19 -9.34
CA LEU A 90 -1.02 5.34 -8.35
C LEU A 90 -1.12 3.88 -8.81
N ARG A 91 -1.50 3.63 -10.06
CA ARG A 91 -1.60 2.27 -10.61
C ARG A 91 -0.23 1.57 -10.57
N SER A 92 0.84 2.28 -10.93
CA SER A 92 2.20 1.76 -10.85
C SER A 92 2.57 1.34 -9.42
N ALA A 93 2.36 2.24 -8.44
CA ALA A 93 2.65 1.96 -7.04
C ALA A 93 1.85 0.77 -6.47
N LEU A 94 0.55 0.68 -6.78
CA LEU A 94 -0.30 -0.43 -6.36
C LEU A 94 0.12 -1.75 -7.03
N THR A 95 0.54 -1.72 -8.29
CA THR A 95 1.03 -2.90 -9.02
C THR A 95 2.31 -3.42 -8.38
N MET A 96 3.29 -2.56 -8.12
CA MET A 96 4.52 -2.94 -7.43
C MET A 96 4.23 -3.57 -6.06
N ALA A 97 3.37 -2.94 -5.26
CA ALA A 97 3.02 -3.44 -3.94
C ALA A 97 2.30 -4.80 -3.99
N ARG A 98 1.42 -5.02 -4.98
CA ARG A 98 0.78 -6.31 -5.24
C ARG A 98 1.83 -7.37 -5.60
N ASP A 99 2.74 -7.05 -6.51
CA ASP A 99 3.75 -8.01 -7.00
C ASP A 99 4.71 -8.43 -5.89
N ASN A 100 5.08 -7.51 -5.01
CA ASN A 100 5.88 -7.81 -3.83
C ASN A 100 5.23 -8.83 -2.89
N ILE A 101 3.90 -8.86 -2.79
CA ILE A 101 3.19 -9.83 -1.96
C ILE A 101 2.83 -11.12 -2.71
N ALA A 102 2.77 -11.09 -4.04
CA ALA A 102 2.57 -12.28 -4.87
C ALA A 102 3.87 -13.10 -5.00
N ALA A 103 5.02 -12.44 -5.17
CA ALA A 103 6.32 -13.09 -5.33
C ALA A 103 6.88 -13.69 -4.03
N LYS A 104 6.46 -13.20 -2.87
CA LYS A 104 6.87 -13.78 -1.58
C LYS A 104 6.16 -15.11 -1.38
N PRO A 105 6.86 -16.25 -1.16
CA PRO A 105 6.20 -17.48 -0.72
C PRO A 105 5.38 -17.19 0.54
N ALA A 106 4.22 -17.84 0.67
CA ALA A 106 3.34 -17.67 1.83
C ALA A 106 4.06 -18.17 3.09
N THR A 107 4.86 -17.32 3.72
CA THR A 107 5.48 -17.61 5.01
C THR A 107 4.35 -17.82 6.01
N LYS A 108 4.30 -19.02 6.60
CA LYS A 108 3.32 -19.42 7.62
C LYS A 108 3.10 -18.27 8.62
N ALA A 109 1.84 -17.96 8.87
CA ALA A 109 1.43 -16.92 9.80
C ALA A 109 2.22 -17.04 11.11
N ARG A 110 2.90 -15.96 11.51
CA ARG A 110 3.62 -15.90 12.79
C ARG A 110 2.59 -16.16 13.89
N ALA A 111 2.70 -17.30 14.56
CA ALA A 111 1.80 -17.70 15.63
C ALA A 111 1.72 -16.57 16.66
N LYS A 112 0.49 -16.12 16.96
CA LYS A 112 0.25 -15.20 18.08
C LYS A 112 0.75 -15.89 19.35
N LYS A 113 1.67 -15.24 20.06
CA LYS A 113 2.10 -15.67 21.40
C LYS A 113 0.89 -15.46 22.33
N PRO A 114 0.34 -16.49 22.99
CA PRO A 114 -0.67 -16.28 24.02
C PRO A 114 -0.04 -15.53 25.20
N ALA A 115 -0.88 -14.72 25.85
CA ALA A 115 -0.56 -13.90 27.02
C ALA A 115 -0.10 -14.76 28.20
#